data_AF-A0A7Y9S8U0-F1
#
_entry.id   AF-A0A7Y9S8U0-F1
#
_cell.length_a   1.000
_cell.length_b   1.000
_cell.length_c   1.000
_cell.angle_alpha   90.00
_cell.angle_beta   90.00
_cell.angle_gamma   90.00
#
_symmetry.space_group_name_H-M   'P 1'
#
loop_
_entity.id
_entity.type
_entity.pdbx_description
1 polymer ?
#
loop_
_entity_poly.entity_id
_entity_poly.type
_entity_poly.pdbx_seq_one_letter_code
_entity_poly.pdbx_strand_id
1 'polypeptide(L)'
;MSFRILLISGSVRLGSVNSAVLATAAELAQTGLAHTGLAQTEPAVKDVETSIYQGLATLPHFNPDLDREPLPEPVAELRNQIANADALLFSTPEYAGAMPGALKNLLEWTIGGTEISDKPSGWINPSSNPGRAERTYLSLRTVLEYTEARLIEGACLTAPTPRSVIDQQGIVQDLAVRESITKALIALWLASASEGDGS
;
A
#
# COMPACT_ATOMS: atom_id res chain seq x y z
N MET A 1 -11.42 -18.06 3.13
CA MET A 1 -11.61 -16.80 2.40
C MET A 1 -10.22 -16.26 2.10
N SER A 2 -10.01 -15.65 0.93
CA SER A 2 -8.71 -15.09 0.55
C SER A 2 -8.57 -13.69 1.14
N PHE A 3 -7.42 -13.38 1.73
CA PHE A 3 -7.07 -12.09 2.31
C PHE A 3 -6.54 -11.16 1.22
N ARG A 4 -7.23 -10.04 0.97
CA ARG A 4 -6.97 -9.14 -0.16
C ARG A 4 -6.26 -7.87 0.28
N ILE A 5 -5.12 -7.59 -0.33
CA ILE A 5 -4.36 -6.36 -0.10
C ILE A 5 -4.46 -5.46 -1.33
N LEU A 6 -4.95 -4.23 -1.15
CA LEU A 6 -4.92 -3.21 -2.20
C LEU A 6 -3.58 -2.47 -2.16
N LEU A 7 -2.87 -2.50 -3.28
CA LEU A 7 -1.55 -1.90 -3.45
C LEU A 7 -1.70 -0.54 -4.11
N ILE A 8 -1.25 0.53 -3.43
CA ILE A 8 -1.46 1.92 -3.87
C ILE A 8 -0.11 2.61 -4.09
N SER A 9 0.24 2.84 -5.36
CA SER A 9 1.43 3.63 -5.71
C SER A 9 1.09 5.11 -5.65
N GLY A 10 1.90 5.92 -4.96
CA GLY A 10 1.77 7.39 -4.99
C GLY A 10 2.33 8.05 -6.26
N SER A 11 2.76 7.27 -7.25
CA SER A 11 3.40 7.77 -8.47
C SER A 11 2.61 7.39 -9.72
N VAL A 12 2.31 8.38 -10.57
CA VAL A 12 1.65 8.19 -11.87
C VAL A 12 2.63 8.03 -13.04
N ARG A 13 3.94 8.16 -12.80
CA ARG A 13 4.94 8.11 -13.87
C ARG A 13 5.28 6.67 -14.25
N LEU A 14 5.55 6.46 -15.53
CA LEU A 14 6.13 5.22 -16.05
C LEU A 14 7.52 4.97 -15.42
N GLY A 15 7.84 3.71 -15.11
CA GLY A 15 9.12 3.32 -14.53
C GLY A 15 9.37 3.86 -13.11
N SER A 16 8.31 4.04 -12.32
CA SER A 16 8.42 4.40 -10.90
C SER A 16 8.98 3.24 -10.07
N VAL A 17 9.98 3.52 -9.23
CA VAL A 17 10.50 2.57 -8.24
C VAL A 17 9.42 2.13 -7.25
N ASN A 18 8.54 3.05 -6.83
CA ASN A 18 7.43 2.72 -5.93
C ASN A 18 6.44 1.74 -6.59
N SER A 19 6.16 1.92 -7.88
CA SER A 19 5.29 0.98 -8.61
C SER A 19 5.99 -0.37 -8.81
N ALA A 20 7.31 -0.39 -8.99
CA ALA A 20 8.09 -1.64 -9.07
C ALA A 20 8.08 -2.42 -7.74
N VAL A 21 8.16 -1.73 -6.60
CA VAL A 21 8.01 -2.34 -5.27
C VAL A 21 6.64 -3.00 -5.11
N LEU A 22 5.56 -2.31 -5.50
CA LEU A 22 4.21 -2.87 -5.41
C LEU A 22 3.97 -4.00 -6.43
N ALA A 23 4.52 -3.90 -7.64
CA ALA A 23 4.50 -5.00 -8.61
C ALA A 23 5.21 -6.24 -8.06
N THR A 24 6.34 -6.05 -7.37
CA THR A 24 7.06 -7.14 -6.69
C THR A 24 6.24 -7.72 -5.53
N ALA A 25 5.52 -6.89 -4.78
CA ALA A 25 4.60 -7.36 -3.74
C ALA A 25 3.50 -8.27 -4.32
N ALA A 26 2.93 -7.91 -5.47
CA ALA A 26 1.94 -8.74 -6.16
C ALA A 26 2.53 -10.07 -6.66
N GLU A 27 3.75 -10.06 -7.21
CA GLU A 27 4.45 -11.28 -7.63
C GLU A 27 4.76 -12.21 -6.44
N LEU A 28 5.21 -11.66 -5.30
CA LEU A 28 5.48 -12.43 -4.09
C LEU A 28 4.21 -13.06 -3.50
N ALA A 29 3.09 -12.36 -3.53
CA ALA A 29 1.81 -12.91 -3.09
C ALA A 29 1.37 -14.10 -3.97
N GLN A 30 1.58 -14.02 -5.30
CA GLN A 30 1.24 -15.10 -6.24
C GLN A 30 2.17 -16.31 -6.14
N THR A 31 3.47 -16.10 -5.93
CA THR A 31 4.49 -17.16 -5.87
C THR A 31 4.65 -17.77 -4.47
N GLY A 32 4.06 -17.14 -3.46
CA GLY A 32 4.00 -17.62 -2.08
C GLY A 32 5.03 -16.96 -1.17
N LEU A 33 4.55 -16.49 -0.03
CA LEU A 33 5.32 -15.73 0.98
C LEU A 33 6.29 -16.60 1.82
N ALA A 34 6.23 -17.93 1.65
CA ALA A 34 6.99 -18.91 2.43
C ALA A 34 8.48 -19.05 2.04
N HIS A 35 8.92 -18.44 0.94
CA HIS A 35 10.28 -18.62 0.40
C HIS A 35 11.33 -17.67 1.00
N THR A 36 10.94 -16.79 1.92
CA THR A 36 11.89 -15.98 2.68
C THR A 36 12.27 -16.73 3.95
N GLY A 37 13.52 -16.67 4.38
CA GLY A 37 14.06 -17.43 5.54
C GLY A 37 13.39 -17.19 6.91
N LEU A 38 12.23 -16.55 6.93
CA LEU A 38 11.30 -16.33 8.05
C LEU A 38 10.41 -17.56 8.34
N ALA A 39 10.41 -18.57 7.46
CA ALA A 39 9.49 -19.71 7.46
C ALA A 39 9.67 -20.77 8.59
N GLN A 40 10.37 -20.47 9.70
CA GLN A 40 10.53 -21.45 10.78
C GLN A 40 9.64 -21.22 12.00
N THR A 41 8.92 -20.10 12.12
CA THR A 41 8.13 -19.82 13.34
C THR A 41 6.71 -19.28 13.11
N GLU A 42 6.34 -18.91 11.89
CA GLU A 42 5.04 -18.29 11.62
C GLU A 42 4.03 -19.28 11.00
N PRO A 43 2.72 -19.16 11.32
CA PRO A 43 1.69 -19.96 10.68
C PRO A 43 1.83 -19.85 9.16
N ALA A 44 1.62 -20.96 8.44
CA ALA A 44 1.68 -20.98 6.99
C ALA A 44 0.72 -19.92 6.42
N VAL A 45 1.26 -18.77 6.03
CA VAL A 45 0.51 -17.68 5.43
C VAL A 45 -0.12 -18.24 4.16
N LYS A 46 -1.44 -18.34 4.17
CA LYS A 46 -2.22 -18.90 3.07
C LYS A 46 -3.17 -17.85 2.54
N ASP A 47 -3.39 -17.91 1.24
CA ASP A 47 -4.43 -17.17 0.54
C ASP A 47 -4.31 -15.66 0.68
N VAL A 48 -3.13 -15.08 0.35
CA VAL A 48 -2.98 -13.63 0.19
C VAL A 48 -3.13 -13.28 -1.30
N GLU A 49 -4.16 -12.52 -1.62
CA GLU A 49 -4.39 -11.93 -2.93
C GLU A 49 -4.04 -10.44 -2.92
N THR A 50 -3.63 -9.92 -4.06
CA THR A 50 -3.31 -8.50 -4.21
C THR A 50 -3.96 -7.92 -5.45
N SER A 51 -4.37 -6.66 -5.37
CA SER A 51 -4.75 -5.86 -6.54
C SER A 51 -3.99 -4.53 -6.51
N ILE A 52 -3.60 -4.01 -7.67
CA ILE A 52 -2.91 -2.70 -7.77
C ILE A 52 -3.94 -1.66 -8.21
N TYR A 53 -4.10 -0.59 -7.43
CA TYR A 53 -4.95 0.52 -7.80
C TYR A 53 -4.35 1.30 -8.98
N GLN A 54 -5.07 1.37 -10.10
CA GLN A 54 -4.63 2.02 -11.34
C GLN A 54 -5.27 3.40 -11.59
N GLY A 55 -6.29 3.78 -10.81
CA GLY A 55 -7.09 4.99 -11.05
C GLY A 55 -6.45 6.30 -10.58
N LEU A 56 -5.22 6.30 -10.06
CA LEU A 56 -4.63 7.49 -9.42
C LEU A 56 -4.58 8.71 -10.34
N ALA A 57 -4.25 8.50 -11.62
CA ALA A 57 -4.10 9.57 -12.60
C ALA A 57 -5.44 10.15 -13.11
N THR A 58 -6.55 9.42 -12.91
CA THR A 58 -7.87 9.74 -13.46
C THR A 58 -8.87 10.20 -12.40
N LEU A 59 -8.49 10.17 -11.12
CA LEU A 59 -9.32 10.72 -10.05
C LEU A 59 -9.57 12.22 -10.28
N PRO A 60 -10.82 12.69 -10.22
CA PRO A 60 -11.09 14.12 -10.21
C PRO A 60 -10.47 14.77 -8.97
N HIS A 61 -10.24 16.09 -9.03
CA HIS A 61 -9.86 16.83 -7.83
C HIS A 61 -10.95 16.69 -6.77
N PHE A 62 -10.53 16.45 -5.52
CA PHE A 62 -11.45 16.37 -4.40
C PHE A 62 -12.32 17.62 -4.34
N ASN A 63 -13.63 17.39 -4.34
CA ASN A 63 -14.63 18.43 -4.17
C ASN A 63 -15.74 17.87 -3.26
N PRO A 64 -15.90 18.39 -2.03
CA PRO A 64 -16.92 17.90 -1.11
C PRO A 64 -18.36 18.05 -1.64
N ASP A 65 -18.62 18.97 -2.58
CA ASP A 65 -19.93 19.11 -3.23
C ASP A 65 -20.29 17.91 -4.14
N LEU A 66 -19.28 17.14 -4.54
CA LEU A 66 -19.40 15.92 -5.34
C LEU A 66 -19.31 14.65 -4.48
N ASP A 67 -19.05 14.78 -3.18
CA ASP A 67 -19.01 13.66 -2.24
C ASP A 67 -20.42 13.34 -1.72
N ARG A 68 -21.29 12.97 -2.66
CA ARG A 68 -22.68 12.60 -2.43
C ARG A 68 -23.15 11.68 -3.56
N GLU A 69 -24.14 10.86 -3.28
CA GLU A 69 -24.66 9.96 -4.30
C GLU A 69 -25.44 10.70 -5.41
N PRO A 70 -25.24 10.33 -6.69
CA PRO A 70 -24.25 9.37 -7.17
C PRO A 70 -22.83 9.97 -7.17
N LEU A 71 -21.86 9.21 -6.67
CA LEU A 71 -20.43 9.60 -6.73
C LEU A 71 -19.91 9.63 -8.18
N PRO A 72 -18.87 10.45 -8.49
CA PRO A 72 -18.12 10.30 -9.72
C PRO A 72 -17.59 8.87 -9.87
N GLU A 73 -17.73 8.27 -11.06
CA GLU A 73 -17.42 6.85 -11.28
C GLU A 73 -15.99 6.43 -10.85
N PRO A 74 -14.92 7.20 -11.12
CA PRO A 74 -13.58 6.88 -10.60
C PRO A 74 -13.49 6.89 -9.07
N VAL A 75 -14.30 7.72 -8.40
CA VAL A 75 -14.34 7.80 -6.93
C VAL A 75 -15.11 6.62 -6.36
N ALA A 76 -16.25 6.26 -6.95
CA ALA A 76 -17.01 5.07 -6.58
C ALA A 76 -16.16 3.79 -6.70
N GLU A 77 -15.38 3.67 -7.78
CA GLU A 77 -14.48 2.54 -8.00
C GLU A 77 -13.34 2.50 -6.96
N LEU A 78 -12.74 3.66 -6.63
CA LEU A 78 -11.75 3.75 -5.55
C LEU A 78 -12.32 3.25 -4.23
N ARG A 79 -13.48 3.77 -3.80
CA ARG A 79 -14.11 3.39 -2.54
C ARG A 79 -14.47 1.92 -2.51
N ASN A 80 -14.98 1.38 -3.63
CA ASN A 80 -15.29 -0.03 -3.77
C ASN A 80 -14.04 -0.92 -3.65
N GLN A 81 -12.91 -0.55 -4.26
CA GLN A 81 -11.66 -1.31 -4.12
C GLN A 81 -11.14 -1.29 -2.68
N ILE A 82 -11.19 -0.14 -1.99
CA ILE A 82 -10.80 -0.04 -0.58
C ILE A 82 -11.73 -0.88 0.30
N ALA A 83 -13.05 -0.82 0.07
CA ALA A 83 -14.04 -1.58 0.84
C ALA A 83 -13.85 -3.10 0.70
N ASN A 84 -13.51 -3.58 -0.50
CA ASN A 84 -13.29 -5.01 -0.78
C ASN A 84 -11.90 -5.52 -0.39
N ALA A 85 -10.97 -4.63 -0.05
CA ALA A 85 -9.66 -5.00 0.45
C ALA A 85 -9.72 -5.23 1.96
N ASP A 86 -8.93 -6.18 2.45
CA ASP A 86 -8.75 -6.42 3.88
C ASP A 86 -7.59 -5.60 4.45
N ALA A 87 -6.67 -5.13 3.60
CA ALA A 87 -5.58 -4.23 3.98
C ALA A 87 -5.10 -3.34 2.81
N LEU A 88 -4.37 -2.27 3.15
CA LEU A 88 -3.76 -1.35 2.21
C LEU A 88 -2.22 -1.37 2.34
N LEU A 89 -1.51 -1.44 1.22
CA LEU A 89 -0.06 -1.25 1.19
C LEU A 89 0.31 -0.12 0.24
N PHE A 90 0.95 0.91 0.79
CA PHE A 90 1.37 2.08 0.03
C PHE A 90 2.84 2.02 -0.36
N SER A 91 3.19 2.63 -1.49
CA SER A 91 4.57 3.03 -1.77
C SER A 91 4.54 4.34 -2.55
N THR A 92 5.19 5.38 -2.03
CA THR A 92 5.05 6.73 -2.58
C THR A 92 6.38 7.48 -2.66
N PRO A 93 6.64 8.21 -3.77
CA PRO A 93 7.76 9.13 -3.85
C PRO A 93 7.50 10.37 -2.97
N GLU A 94 8.55 11.18 -2.79
CA GLU A 94 8.43 12.52 -2.23
C GLU A 94 8.60 13.55 -3.33
N TYR A 95 7.64 14.47 -3.43
CA TYR A 95 7.67 15.59 -4.37
C TYR A 95 7.52 16.90 -3.61
N ALA A 96 8.39 17.87 -3.92
CA ALA A 96 8.45 19.16 -3.21
C ALA A 96 8.54 19.05 -1.67
N GLY A 97 9.07 17.94 -1.15
CA GLY A 97 9.26 17.71 0.28
C GLY A 97 8.05 17.15 1.02
N ALA A 98 7.00 16.69 0.32
CA ALA A 98 5.82 16.08 0.91
C ALA A 98 5.21 14.98 -0.01
N MET A 99 4.12 14.38 0.47
CA MET A 99 3.31 13.42 -0.29
C MET A 99 2.89 14.01 -1.65
N PRO A 100 2.88 13.21 -2.74
CA PRO A 100 2.37 13.63 -4.03
C PRO A 100 0.91 14.09 -3.96
N GLY A 101 0.59 15.20 -4.62
CA GLY A 101 -0.77 15.76 -4.63
C GLY A 101 -1.83 14.77 -5.13
N ALA A 102 -1.50 13.91 -6.09
CA ALA A 102 -2.42 12.87 -6.56
C ALA A 102 -2.76 11.84 -5.47
N LEU A 103 -1.78 11.42 -4.67
CA LEU A 103 -2.02 10.50 -3.54
C LEU A 103 -2.81 11.20 -2.43
N LYS A 104 -2.49 12.47 -2.14
CA LYS A 104 -3.27 13.25 -1.17
C LYS A 104 -4.74 13.39 -1.61
N ASN A 105 -4.96 13.67 -2.89
CA ASN A 105 -6.29 13.75 -3.49
C ASN A 105 -7.08 12.44 -3.38
N LEU A 106 -6.42 11.30 -3.59
CA LEU A 106 -7.01 9.98 -3.36
C LEU A 106 -7.47 9.82 -1.90
N LEU A 107 -6.63 10.17 -0.93
CA LEU A 107 -6.95 10.07 0.50
C LEU A 107 -8.00 11.11 0.95
N GLU A 108 -8.16 12.23 0.25
CA GLU A 108 -9.26 13.16 0.51
C GLU A 108 -10.61 12.56 0.11
N TRP A 109 -10.64 11.81 -0.99
CA TRP A 109 -11.83 11.10 -1.44
C TRP A 109 -12.29 9.98 -0.50
N THR A 110 -11.50 9.58 0.50
CA THR A 110 -11.94 8.59 1.49
C THR A 110 -12.64 9.23 2.70
N ILE A 111 -12.62 10.56 2.84
CA ILE A 111 -13.15 11.27 4.02
C ILE A 111 -14.69 11.18 4.12
N GLY A 112 -15.41 11.21 3.00
CA GLY A 112 -16.86 11.01 3.00
C GLY A 112 -17.30 9.55 3.07
N GLY A 113 -16.35 8.62 3.11
CA GLY A 113 -16.56 7.19 3.24
C GLY A 113 -16.15 6.65 4.61
N THR A 114 -16.38 5.36 4.84
CA THR A 114 -15.94 4.62 6.05
C THR A 114 -15.08 3.41 5.69
N GLU A 115 -14.89 3.14 4.41
CA GLU A 115 -14.19 1.97 3.89
C GLU A 115 -12.71 1.87 4.30
N ILE A 116 -12.08 3.01 4.60
CA ILE A 116 -10.69 3.08 5.06
C ILE A 116 -10.56 3.02 6.59
N SER A 117 -11.62 3.32 7.33
CA SER A 117 -11.62 3.27 8.79
C SER A 117 -11.29 1.85 9.27
N ASP A 118 -10.46 1.77 10.31
CA ASP A 118 -9.89 0.55 10.89
C ASP A 118 -9.09 -0.35 9.91
N LYS A 119 -8.96 0.05 8.64
CA LYS A 119 -8.30 -0.76 7.61
C LYS A 119 -6.81 -0.91 7.93
N PRO A 120 -6.30 -2.15 8.13
CA PRO A 120 -4.87 -2.41 8.28
C PRO A 120 -4.09 -1.78 7.14
N SER A 121 -3.18 -0.88 7.47
CA SER A 121 -2.46 -0.07 6.50
C SER A 121 -0.97 -0.02 6.81
N GLY A 122 -0.15 -0.10 5.78
CA GLY A 122 1.30 -0.03 5.89
C GLY A 122 1.93 0.55 4.63
N TRP A 123 3.26 0.65 4.60
CA TRP A 123 3.97 1.14 3.43
C TRP A 123 5.37 0.56 3.28
N ILE A 124 5.87 0.59 2.04
CA ILE A 124 7.29 0.40 1.74
C ILE A 124 7.86 1.71 1.19
N ASN A 125 8.83 2.27 1.91
CA ASN A 125 9.66 3.38 1.46
C ASN A 125 10.87 2.87 0.66
N PRO A 126 10.91 3.05 -0.68
CA PRO A 126 12.02 2.56 -1.48
C PRO A 126 13.26 3.47 -1.51
N SER A 127 13.22 4.62 -0.82
CA SER A 127 14.30 5.61 -0.88
C SER A 127 15.62 5.01 -0.41
N SER A 128 16.63 5.03 -1.28
CA SER A 128 17.98 4.54 -0.98
C SER A 128 18.86 5.56 -0.25
N ASN A 129 18.35 6.78 -0.05
CA ASN A 129 19.10 7.88 0.55
C ASN A 129 18.56 8.16 1.95
N PRO A 130 19.36 8.00 3.02
CA PRO A 130 18.98 8.41 4.37
C PRO A 130 18.49 9.86 4.38
N GLY A 131 17.37 10.15 5.07
CA GLY A 131 16.79 11.49 5.11
C GLY A 131 15.88 11.87 3.92
N ARG A 132 15.83 11.08 2.84
CA ARG A 132 14.91 11.33 1.70
C ARG A 132 13.61 10.55 1.84
N ALA A 133 12.52 11.18 1.43
CA ALA A 133 11.15 10.66 1.51
C ALA A 133 10.59 10.49 2.94
N GLU A 134 11.39 10.70 3.99
CA GLU A 134 10.92 10.62 5.39
C GLU A 134 9.74 11.56 5.64
N ARG A 135 9.76 12.77 5.09
CA ARG A 135 8.65 13.74 5.28
C ARG A 135 7.37 13.25 4.62
N THR A 136 7.47 12.60 3.46
CA THR A 136 6.30 11.96 2.84
C THR A 136 5.67 10.92 3.74
N TYR A 137 6.45 10.02 4.36
CA TYR A 137 5.89 8.98 5.21
C TYR A 137 5.38 9.52 6.55
N LEU A 138 5.99 10.57 7.10
CA LEU A 138 5.41 11.32 8.23
C LEU A 138 4.06 11.95 7.86
N SER A 139 3.96 12.58 6.68
CA SER A 139 2.69 13.15 6.22
C SER A 139 1.64 12.07 5.90
N LEU A 140 2.07 10.93 5.35
CA LEU A 140 1.21 9.79 5.07
C LEU A 140 0.63 9.22 6.37
N ARG A 141 1.47 9.06 7.40
CA ARG A 141 1.01 8.68 8.73
C ARG A 141 -0.06 9.63 9.25
N THR A 142 0.20 10.94 9.25
CA THR A 142 -0.79 11.93 9.71
C THR A 142 -2.12 11.83 8.97
N VAL A 143 -2.10 11.66 7.64
CA VAL A 143 -3.33 11.54 6.86
C VAL A 143 -4.05 10.22 7.13
N LEU A 144 -3.33 9.10 7.19
CA LEU A 144 -3.92 7.78 7.46
C LEU A 144 -4.55 7.72 8.85
N GLU A 145 -3.86 8.23 9.87
CA GLU A 145 -4.40 8.35 11.23
C GLU A 145 -5.64 9.28 11.27
N TYR A 146 -5.64 10.38 10.51
CA TYR A 146 -6.82 11.25 10.40
C TYR A 146 -8.02 10.55 9.75
N THR A 147 -7.77 9.68 8.77
CA THR A 147 -8.81 8.85 8.13
C THR A 147 -9.14 7.58 8.93
N GLU A 148 -8.65 7.46 10.17
CA GLU A 148 -8.89 6.31 11.06
C GLU A 148 -8.37 4.96 10.51
N ALA A 149 -7.46 4.99 9.54
CA ALA A 149 -6.79 3.79 9.06
C ALA A 149 -5.89 3.21 10.17
N ARG A 150 -5.92 1.89 10.35
CA ARG A 150 -5.12 1.22 11.37
C ARG A 150 -3.69 0.96 10.88
N LEU A 151 -2.75 1.79 11.31
CA LEU A 151 -1.34 1.62 10.95
C LEU A 151 -0.73 0.38 11.61
N ILE A 152 -0.19 -0.51 10.77
CA ILE A 152 0.54 -1.69 11.22
C ILE A 152 2.03 -1.37 11.18
N GLU A 153 2.63 -1.10 12.33
CA GLU A 153 4.04 -0.69 12.43
C GLU A 153 5.00 -1.70 11.80
N GLY A 154 4.70 -3.00 11.92
CA GLY A 154 5.47 -4.07 11.27
C GLY A 154 5.40 -4.06 9.73
N ALA A 155 4.44 -3.33 9.16
CA ALA A 155 4.27 -3.11 7.73
C ALA A 155 4.72 -1.71 7.26
N CYS A 156 5.25 -0.87 8.15
CA CYS A 156 5.70 0.49 7.86
C CYS A 156 7.23 0.51 7.68
N LEU A 157 7.73 -0.02 6.56
CA LEU A 157 9.14 -0.35 6.38
C LEU A 157 9.85 0.57 5.39
N THR A 158 11.17 0.72 5.57
CA THR A 158 12.06 1.32 4.57
C THR A 158 12.90 0.21 3.94
N ALA A 159 12.85 0.12 2.61
CA ALA A 159 13.55 -0.88 1.81
C ALA A 159 14.32 -0.18 0.67
N PRO A 160 15.56 0.26 0.89
CA PRO A 160 16.40 0.91 -0.12
C PRO A 160 16.40 0.18 -1.46
N THR A 161 15.79 0.76 -2.49
CA THR A 161 15.59 0.10 -3.79
C THR A 161 16.27 0.92 -4.90
N PRO A 162 17.57 0.72 -5.15
CA PRO A 162 18.23 1.36 -6.28
C PRO A 162 17.66 0.86 -7.61
N ARG A 163 17.61 1.71 -8.63
CA ARG A 163 17.05 1.30 -9.94
C ARG A 163 17.80 0.13 -10.59
N SER A 164 19.06 -0.09 -10.24
CA SER A 164 19.89 -1.17 -10.78
C SER A 164 19.41 -2.57 -10.37
N VAL A 165 18.56 -2.68 -9.35
CA VAL A 165 18.00 -3.98 -8.90
C VAL A 165 16.60 -4.25 -9.46
N ILE A 166 16.10 -3.38 -10.34
CA ILE A 166 14.81 -3.54 -11.02
C ILE A 166 15.08 -4.08 -12.42
N ASP A 167 14.43 -5.18 -12.77
CA ASP A 167 14.55 -5.77 -14.10
C ASP A 167 13.73 -5.03 -15.18
N GLN A 168 13.73 -5.57 -16.40
CA GLN A 168 13.00 -4.97 -17.53
C GLN A 168 11.47 -5.09 -17.39
N GLN A 169 10.99 -6.00 -16.55
CA GLN A 169 9.58 -6.21 -16.26
C GLN A 169 9.08 -5.28 -15.14
N GLY A 170 9.99 -4.52 -14.51
CA GLY A 170 9.65 -3.64 -13.40
C GLY A 170 9.58 -4.38 -12.06
N ILE A 171 10.22 -5.53 -11.94
CA ILE A 171 10.26 -6.35 -10.72
C ILE A 171 11.61 -6.18 -10.02
N VAL A 172 11.58 -6.09 -8.69
CA VAL A 172 12.77 -5.98 -7.85
C VAL A 172 13.37 -7.37 -7.62
N GLN A 173 14.65 -7.51 -7.97
CA GLN A 173 15.42 -8.75 -7.87
C GLN A 173 16.26 -8.84 -6.59
N ASP A 174 16.47 -7.71 -5.90
CA ASP A 174 17.22 -7.68 -4.64
C ASP A 174 16.49 -8.45 -3.51
N LEU A 175 17.20 -9.40 -2.89
CA LEU A 175 16.62 -10.28 -1.87
C LEU A 175 16.26 -9.55 -0.59
N ALA A 176 17.01 -8.53 -0.18
CA ALA A 176 16.73 -7.79 1.06
C ALA A 176 15.50 -6.89 0.90
N VAL A 177 15.32 -6.29 -0.28
CA VAL A 177 14.09 -5.56 -0.62
C VAL A 177 12.89 -6.51 -0.65
N ARG A 178 13.02 -7.67 -1.31
CA ARG A 178 11.96 -8.70 -1.35
C ARG A 178 11.59 -9.23 0.03
N GLU A 179 12.57 -9.43 0.91
CA GLU A 179 12.33 -9.82 2.30
C GLU A 179 11.54 -8.74 3.06
N SER A 180 11.87 -7.46 2.86
CA SER A 180 11.16 -6.35 3.49
C SER A 180 9.71 -6.25 2.98
N ILE A 181 9.49 -6.42 1.68
CA ILE A 181 8.14 -6.47 1.10
C ILE A 181 7.35 -7.64 1.69
N THR A 182 7.98 -8.81 1.79
CA THR A 182 7.35 -10.01 2.38
C THR A 182 6.96 -9.77 3.84
N LYS A 183 7.84 -9.18 4.66
CA LYS A 183 7.55 -8.81 6.04
C LYS A 183 6.31 -7.92 6.15
N ALA A 184 6.18 -6.91 5.28
CA ALA A 184 5.02 -6.04 5.28
C ALA A 184 3.72 -6.78 4.91
N LEU A 185 3.74 -7.63 3.88
CA LEU A 185 2.58 -8.43 3.50
C LEU A 185 2.13 -9.37 4.64
N ILE A 186 3.08 -10.04 5.29
CA ILE A 186 2.80 -10.92 6.43
C ILE A 186 2.25 -10.13 7.63
N ALA A 187 2.85 -8.96 7.94
CA ALA A 187 2.38 -8.12 9.05
C ALA A 187 0.94 -7.63 8.83
N LEU A 188 0.59 -7.24 7.60
CA LEU A 188 -0.80 -6.87 7.26
C LEU A 188 -1.76 -8.06 7.40
N TRP A 189 -1.35 -9.24 6.92
CA TRP A 189 -2.14 -10.46 7.04
C TRP A 189 -2.39 -10.85 8.51
N LEU A 190 -1.33 -10.86 9.34
CA LEU A 190 -1.43 -11.19 10.77
C LEU A 190 -2.36 -10.25 11.53
N ALA A 191 -2.36 -8.96 11.18
CA ALA A 191 -3.22 -7.97 11.84
C ALA A 191 -4.73 -8.26 11.66
N SER A 192 -5.11 -8.96 10.60
CA SER A 192 -6.51 -9.37 10.38
C SER A 192 -6.92 -10.59 11.21
N ALA A 193 -5.96 -11.47 11.53
CA ALA A 193 -6.23 -12.69 12.28
C ALA A 193 -6.50 -12.43 13.77
N SER A 194 -6.00 -11.32 14.34
CA SER A 194 -6.21 -10.97 15.75
C SER A 194 -7.63 -10.52 16.10
N GLU A 195 -8.54 -10.37 15.14
CA GLU A 195 -9.95 -10.06 15.39
C GLU A 195 -10.85 -11.30 15.51
N GLY A 196 -10.35 -12.49 15.13
CA GLY A 196 -11.17 -13.71 15.06
C GLY A 196 -11.32 -14.51 16.37
N ASP A 197 -10.59 -14.17 17.43
CA ASP A 197 -10.50 -14.99 18.65
C ASP A 197 -11.30 -14.41 19.85
N GLY A 198 -12.21 -13.47 19.57
CA GLY A 198 -12.97 -12.72 20.59
C GLY A 198 -14.49 -12.91 20.55
N SER A 199 -15.03 -13.91 19.84
CA SER A 199 -16.48 -14.19 19.74
C SER A 199 -16.89 -15.51 20.38
#